data_AF-A0A7U4K010-F1
#
_entry.id   AF-A0A7U4K010-F1
#
_cell.length_a   1.000
_cell.length_b   1.000
_cell.length_c   1.000
_cell.angle_alpha   90.00
_cell.angle_beta   90.00
_cell.angle_gamma   90.00
#
_symmetry.space_group_name_H-M   'P 1'
#
loop_
_entity.id
_entity.type
_entity.pdbx_description
1 polymer ?
#
loop_
_entity_poly.entity_id
_entity_poly.type
_entity_poly.pdbx_seq_one_letter_code
_entity_poly.pdbx_strand_id
1 'polypeptide(L)'
;MSDKKEFNLPKDLNSRDNILKWHDYIDEKSMEAASGYFNNNDIESLPLDERISLAHKIDSGEINPLNGFDELPDNTDILLKAAHLLRLAGLSNTASDLLVYVYRNSLNNILEPKIMMSVISNEVKVEISSINRKNASGTKNKYHDEALNIMSNTWAKYPLASKNRMKEKLIEHFGKDRSGKNKISDSSIKRWIKAHNLGPLREVRPPIDFSLVIGS
;
A
#
# COMPACT_ATOMS: atom_id res chain seq x y z
N MET A 1 -16.57 16.35 29.70
CA MET A 1 -16.10 16.52 28.31
C MET A 1 -14.71 15.93 28.24
N SER A 2 -14.60 14.67 27.85
CA SER A 2 -13.31 13.98 27.70
C SER A 2 -12.81 14.22 26.28
N ASP A 3 -11.67 14.90 26.16
CA ASP A 3 -10.96 15.07 24.89
C ASP A 3 -10.59 13.69 24.37
N LYS A 4 -11.33 13.20 23.37
CA LYS A 4 -10.89 12.08 22.52
C LYS A 4 -9.60 12.53 21.85
N LYS A 5 -8.45 12.19 22.44
CA LYS A 5 -7.17 12.23 21.74
C LYS A 5 -7.31 11.33 20.52
N GLU A 6 -7.56 11.92 19.37
CA GLU A 6 -7.46 11.22 18.08
C GLU A 6 -6.04 10.65 18.00
N PHE A 7 -5.94 9.32 18.04
CA PHE A 7 -4.70 8.61 17.74
C PHE A 7 -4.35 8.90 16.28
N ASN A 8 -3.46 9.86 16.07
CA ASN A 8 -2.95 10.22 14.75
C ASN A 8 -2.03 9.11 14.23
N LEU A 9 -2.51 8.39 13.23
CA LEU A 9 -1.75 7.33 12.56
C LEU A 9 -0.58 7.95 11.75
N PRO A 10 0.63 7.33 11.77
CA PRO A 10 1.75 7.75 10.93
C PRO A 10 1.42 7.69 9.43
N LYS A 11 1.96 8.65 8.64
CA LYS A 11 1.61 8.88 7.22
C LYS A 11 2.29 7.95 6.21
N ASP A 12 3.19 7.07 6.65
CA ASP A 12 3.94 6.12 5.82
C ASP A 12 3.45 4.69 6.15
N LEU A 13 2.66 4.09 5.26
CA LEU A 13 1.85 2.90 5.54
C LEU A 13 1.95 1.77 4.50
N ASN A 14 3.01 1.74 3.66
CA ASN A 14 3.00 0.94 2.41
C ASN A 14 4.00 -0.24 2.29
N SER A 15 4.56 -0.81 3.36
CA SER A 15 5.41 -2.01 3.23
C SER A 15 5.29 -3.02 4.38
N ARG A 16 5.74 -4.27 4.13
CA ARG A 16 5.90 -5.33 5.14
C ARG A 16 6.78 -4.87 6.33
N ASP A 17 7.73 -3.96 6.07
CA ASP A 17 8.55 -3.33 7.12
C ASP A 17 7.72 -2.46 8.08
N ASN A 18 6.56 -1.95 7.63
CA ASN A 18 5.67 -1.18 8.48
C ASN A 18 4.86 -2.08 9.43
N ILE A 19 4.62 -3.35 9.12
CA ILE A 19 3.96 -4.30 10.06
C ILE A 19 4.85 -4.54 11.29
N LEU A 20 6.17 -4.69 11.08
CA LEU A 20 7.11 -4.83 12.19
C LEU A 20 7.16 -3.55 13.04
N LYS A 21 7.23 -2.37 12.41
CA LYS A 21 7.13 -1.09 13.13
C LYS A 21 5.82 -0.94 13.92
N TRP A 22 4.72 -1.53 13.43
CA TRP A 22 3.44 -1.54 14.15
C TRP A 22 3.51 -2.40 15.41
N HIS A 23 4.08 -3.60 15.33
CA HIS A 23 4.29 -4.42 16.51
C HIS A 23 5.20 -3.72 17.53
N ASP A 24 6.29 -3.10 17.07
CA ASP A 24 7.18 -2.33 17.95
C ASP A 24 6.46 -1.15 18.62
N TYR A 25 5.64 -0.42 17.86
CA TYR A 25 4.84 0.70 18.37
C TYR A 25 3.80 0.24 19.40
N ILE A 26 3.10 -0.87 19.13
CA ILE A 26 2.12 -1.44 20.05
C ILE A 26 2.81 -1.91 21.33
N ASP A 27 3.98 -2.53 21.21
CA ASP A 27 4.77 -2.99 22.34
C ASP A 27 5.23 -1.79 23.19
N GLU A 28 5.76 -0.73 22.57
CA GLU A 28 6.13 0.51 23.26
C GLU A 28 4.94 1.14 24.01
N LYS A 29 3.80 1.34 23.32
CA LYS A 29 2.64 2.01 23.92
C LYS A 29 1.95 1.17 24.99
N SER A 30 1.95 -0.16 24.84
CA SER A 30 1.42 -1.06 25.86
C SER A 30 2.28 -1.05 27.13
N MET A 31 3.61 -1.02 26.99
CA MET A 31 4.53 -0.86 28.13
C MET A 31 4.36 0.50 28.81
N GLU A 32 4.27 1.59 28.04
CA GLU A 32 4.04 2.94 28.58
C GLU A 32 2.72 3.00 29.38
N ALA A 33 1.62 2.52 28.81
CA ALA A 33 0.32 2.48 29.47
C ALA A 33 0.32 1.60 30.73
N ALA A 34 0.91 0.41 30.66
CA ALA A 34 1.03 -0.50 31.80
C ALA A 34 1.85 0.11 32.94
N SER A 35 2.95 0.79 32.61
CA SER A 35 3.83 1.43 33.60
C SER A 35 3.11 2.54 34.38
N GLY A 36 2.19 3.26 33.74
CA GLY A 36 1.44 4.36 34.35
C GLY A 36 0.25 3.90 35.20
N TYR A 37 -0.22 2.66 35.02
CA TYR A 37 -1.53 2.24 35.52
C TYR A 37 -1.62 2.18 37.05
N PHE A 38 -0.58 1.68 37.73
CA PHE A 38 -0.54 1.60 39.19
C PHE A 38 0.11 2.82 39.86
N ASN A 39 0.68 3.76 39.09
CA ASN A 39 1.49 4.86 39.65
C ASN A 39 0.70 5.85 40.51
N ASN A 40 -0.62 5.83 40.45
CA ASN A 40 -1.47 6.74 41.23
C ASN A 40 -1.96 6.14 42.55
N ASN A 41 -1.70 4.86 42.82
CA ASN A 41 -2.24 4.18 43.99
C ASN A 41 -1.12 3.56 44.83
N ASP A 42 -0.92 4.11 46.03
CA ASP A 42 0.06 3.65 47.03
C ASP A 42 -0.33 2.32 47.70
N ILE A 43 -0.97 1.42 46.95
CA ILE A 43 -1.56 0.17 47.44
C ILE A 43 -0.49 -0.75 48.05
N GLU A 44 0.74 -0.67 47.58
CA GLU A 44 1.85 -1.47 48.11
C GLU A 44 2.42 -0.92 49.42
N SER A 45 2.10 0.32 49.83
CA SER A 45 2.46 0.83 51.15
C SER A 45 1.52 0.34 52.25
N LEU A 46 0.34 -0.16 51.89
CA LEU A 46 -0.59 -0.76 52.83
C LEU A 46 -0.05 -2.09 53.40
N PRO A 47 -0.34 -2.40 54.68
CA PRO A 47 -0.11 -3.72 55.25
C PRO A 47 -0.74 -4.86 54.42
N LEU A 48 -0.12 -6.04 54.43
CA LEU A 48 -0.56 -7.17 53.61
C LEU A 48 -2.00 -7.60 53.93
N ASP A 49 -2.38 -7.62 55.19
CA ASP A 49 -3.73 -7.95 55.65
C ASP A 49 -4.79 -6.96 55.14
N GLU A 50 -4.47 -5.67 55.11
CA GLU A 50 -5.34 -4.64 54.54
C GLU A 50 -5.49 -4.81 53.03
N ARG A 51 -4.39 -5.12 52.33
CA ARG A 51 -4.40 -5.39 50.88
C ARG A 51 -5.21 -6.63 50.53
N ILE A 52 -5.07 -7.72 51.29
CA ILE A 52 -5.85 -8.95 51.07
C ILE A 52 -7.33 -8.70 51.38
N SER A 53 -7.64 -7.92 52.41
CA SER A 53 -9.02 -7.49 52.69
C SER A 53 -9.62 -6.69 51.54
N LEU A 54 -8.86 -5.77 50.95
CA LEU A 54 -9.27 -5.02 49.77
C LEU A 54 -9.44 -5.92 48.54
N ALA A 55 -8.56 -6.91 48.34
CA ALA A 55 -8.66 -7.89 47.27
C ALA A 55 -9.96 -8.68 47.34
N HIS A 56 -10.37 -9.13 48.54
CA HIS A 56 -11.65 -9.82 48.72
C HIS A 56 -12.86 -8.95 48.39
N LYS A 57 -12.83 -7.66 48.75
CA LYS A 57 -13.91 -6.71 48.39
C LYS A 57 -13.99 -6.45 46.89
N ILE A 58 -12.86 -6.42 46.20
CA ILE A 58 -12.81 -6.30 44.74
C ILE A 58 -13.31 -7.58 44.08
N ASP A 59 -12.89 -8.75 44.59
CA ASP A 59 -13.27 -10.04 44.06
C ASP A 59 -14.78 -10.29 44.19
N SER A 60 -15.36 -9.97 45.36
CA SER A 60 -16.79 -10.05 45.63
C SER A 60 -17.65 -9.05 44.84
N GLY A 61 -17.02 -8.02 44.25
CA GLY A 61 -17.71 -6.94 43.54
C GLY A 61 -18.26 -5.84 44.45
N GLU A 62 -17.95 -5.86 45.75
CA GLU A 62 -18.27 -4.76 46.68
C GLU A 62 -17.57 -3.45 46.26
N ILE A 63 -16.34 -3.57 45.73
CA ILE A 63 -15.55 -2.45 45.20
C ILE A 63 -15.23 -2.74 43.74
N ASN A 64 -15.54 -1.80 42.84
CA ASN A 64 -15.06 -1.85 41.48
C ASN A 64 -13.83 -0.93 41.33
N PRO A 65 -12.62 -1.50 41.16
CA PRO A 65 -11.40 -0.71 41.01
C PRO A 65 -11.33 0.01 39.65
N LEU A 66 -12.23 -0.33 38.72
CA LEU A 66 -12.30 0.24 37.37
C LEU A 66 -13.39 1.34 37.26
N ASN A 67 -13.95 1.79 38.39
CA ASN A 67 -14.91 2.89 38.40
C ASN A 67 -14.31 4.14 37.71
N GLY A 68 -14.93 4.58 36.61
CA GLY A 68 -14.47 5.71 35.80
C GLY A 68 -13.85 5.34 34.44
N PHE A 69 -13.67 4.06 34.14
CA PHE A 69 -13.40 3.58 32.78
C PHE A 69 -14.74 3.30 32.08
N ASP A 70 -15.10 4.13 31.09
CA ASP A 70 -16.27 3.88 30.23
C ASP A 70 -15.96 2.70 29.29
N GLU A 71 -16.90 1.73 29.22
CA GLU A 71 -16.95 0.57 28.32
C GLU A 71 -15.61 0.12 27.74
N LEU A 72 -14.90 -0.73 28.48
CA LEU A 72 -13.71 -1.39 27.99
C LEU A 72 -14.08 -2.46 26.94
N PRO A 73 -13.29 -2.63 25.86
CA PRO A 73 -13.58 -3.65 24.86
C PRO A 73 -13.46 -5.07 25.46
N ASP A 74 -14.37 -5.97 25.12
CA ASP A 74 -14.29 -7.40 25.45
C ASP A 74 -14.10 -7.68 26.97
N ASN A 75 -13.52 -8.83 27.33
CA ASN A 75 -13.18 -9.24 28.71
C ASN A 75 -11.99 -8.45 29.32
N THR A 76 -11.72 -7.24 28.85
CA THR A 76 -10.60 -6.40 29.34
C THR A 76 -10.77 -6.04 30.81
N ASP A 77 -12.01 -5.80 31.23
CA ASP A 77 -12.39 -5.54 32.62
C ASP A 77 -11.99 -6.69 33.56
N ILE A 78 -12.24 -7.94 33.16
CA ILE A 78 -11.88 -9.14 33.91
C ILE A 78 -10.37 -9.24 34.08
N LEU A 79 -9.61 -8.99 33.01
CA LEU A 79 -8.14 -9.07 33.05
C LEU A 79 -7.51 -7.92 33.86
N LEU A 80 -8.07 -6.71 33.79
CA LEU A 80 -7.64 -5.59 34.64
C LEU A 80 -7.95 -5.83 36.11
N LYS A 81 -9.13 -6.40 36.42
CA LYS A 81 -9.48 -6.85 37.77
C LYS A 81 -8.48 -7.90 38.26
N ALA A 82 -8.13 -8.89 37.44
CA ALA A 82 -7.13 -9.90 37.79
C ALA A 82 -5.76 -9.28 38.07
N ALA A 83 -5.31 -8.31 37.26
CA ALA A 83 -4.06 -7.59 37.50
C ALA A 83 -4.09 -6.83 38.84
N HIS A 84 -5.21 -6.22 39.20
CA HIS A 84 -5.41 -5.57 40.49
C HIS A 84 -5.29 -6.55 41.67
N LEU A 85 -5.94 -7.71 41.57
CA LEU A 85 -5.88 -8.75 42.61
C LEU A 85 -4.45 -9.29 42.79
N LEU A 86 -3.73 -9.53 41.68
CA LEU A 86 -2.32 -9.94 41.71
C LEU A 86 -1.44 -8.89 42.39
N ARG A 87 -1.66 -7.61 42.11
CA ARG A 87 -0.92 -6.50 42.74
C ARG A 87 -1.17 -6.45 44.25
N LEU A 88 -2.42 -6.57 44.67
CA LEU A 88 -2.81 -6.62 46.08
C LEU A 88 -2.23 -7.84 46.82
N ALA A 89 -2.12 -8.98 46.13
CA ALA A 89 -1.47 -10.17 46.67
C ALA A 89 0.07 -10.07 46.75
N GLY A 90 0.68 -9.02 46.17
CA GLY A 90 2.13 -8.81 46.15
C GLY A 90 2.85 -9.51 44.99
N LEU A 91 2.08 -9.98 43.99
CA LEU A 91 2.59 -10.60 42.77
C LEU A 91 2.82 -9.52 41.70
N SER A 92 3.61 -8.51 42.06
CA SER A 92 3.72 -7.25 41.31
C SER A 92 4.25 -7.42 39.89
N ASN A 93 5.21 -8.32 39.68
CA ASN A 93 5.74 -8.63 38.34
C ASN A 93 4.67 -9.26 37.45
N THR A 94 3.94 -10.27 37.95
CA THR A 94 2.87 -10.93 37.20
C THR A 94 1.71 -9.98 36.91
N ALA A 95 1.39 -9.09 37.85
CA ALA A 95 0.41 -8.03 37.63
C ALA A 95 0.83 -7.10 36.48
N SER A 96 2.10 -6.67 36.47
CA SER A 96 2.66 -5.82 35.41
C SER A 96 2.68 -6.52 34.05
N ASP A 97 3.11 -7.78 33.99
CA ASP A 97 3.12 -8.57 32.74
C ASP A 97 1.69 -8.72 32.17
N LEU A 98 0.72 -8.99 33.05
CA LEU A 98 -0.68 -9.08 32.64
C LEU A 98 -1.22 -7.75 32.10
N LEU A 99 -0.85 -6.62 32.69
CA LEU A 99 -1.23 -5.31 32.17
C LEU A 99 -0.67 -5.03 30.78
N VAL A 100 0.61 -5.35 30.55
CA VAL A 100 1.22 -5.20 29.22
C VAL A 100 0.45 -6.03 28.20
N TYR A 101 0.10 -7.28 28.54
CA TYR A 101 -0.73 -8.12 27.68
C TYR A 101 -2.10 -7.51 27.40
N VAL A 102 -2.79 -7.01 28.43
CA VAL A 102 -4.11 -6.38 28.30
C VAL A 102 -4.05 -5.19 27.34
N TYR A 103 -3.14 -4.25 27.58
CA TYR A 103 -3.00 -3.06 26.73
C TYR A 103 -2.59 -3.41 25.30
N ARG A 104 -1.68 -4.39 25.13
CA ARG A 104 -1.29 -4.90 23.82
C ARG A 104 -2.50 -5.47 23.06
N ASN A 105 -3.30 -6.29 23.72
CA ASN A 105 -4.50 -6.89 23.12
C ASN A 105 -5.54 -5.83 22.74
N SER A 106 -5.81 -4.86 23.62
CA SER A 106 -6.73 -3.75 23.31
C SER A 106 -6.25 -2.91 22.13
N LEU A 107 -4.94 -2.60 22.06
CA LEU A 107 -4.36 -1.86 20.94
C LEU A 107 -4.43 -2.65 19.63
N ASN A 108 -4.17 -3.96 19.66
CA ASN A 108 -4.33 -4.83 18.50
C ASN A 108 -5.79 -4.82 17.99
N ASN A 109 -6.77 -4.99 18.87
CA ASN A 109 -8.19 -4.97 18.48
C ASN A 109 -8.61 -3.65 17.81
N ILE A 110 -8.01 -2.53 18.20
CA ILE A 110 -8.30 -1.20 17.62
C ILE A 110 -7.55 -0.99 16.28
N LEU A 111 -6.30 -1.43 16.20
CA LEU A 111 -5.40 -1.10 15.09
C LEU A 111 -5.42 -2.14 13.97
N GLU A 112 -5.55 -3.42 14.27
CA GLU A 112 -5.51 -4.51 13.30
C GLU A 112 -6.56 -4.36 12.18
N PRO A 113 -7.83 -4.01 12.46
CA PRO A 113 -8.81 -3.78 11.38
C PRO A 113 -8.43 -2.63 10.45
N LYS A 114 -7.83 -1.56 11.00
CA LYS A 114 -7.39 -0.39 10.23
C LYS A 114 -6.19 -0.74 9.35
N ILE A 115 -5.25 -1.52 9.89
CA ILE A 115 -4.07 -2.00 9.16
C ILE A 115 -4.52 -2.92 8.02
N MET A 116 -5.37 -3.91 8.30
CA MET A 116 -5.88 -4.86 7.30
C MET A 116 -6.58 -4.14 6.14
N MET A 117 -7.43 -3.16 6.43
CA MET A 117 -8.09 -2.36 5.40
C MET A 117 -7.12 -1.56 4.53
N SER A 118 -6.04 -1.04 5.11
CA SER A 118 -5.01 -0.30 4.37
C SER A 118 -4.23 -1.21 3.40
N VAL A 119 -3.90 -2.43 3.83
CA VAL A 119 -3.23 -3.44 3.00
C VAL A 119 -4.12 -3.84 1.83
N ILE A 120 -5.37 -4.20 2.10
CA ILE A 120 -6.35 -4.57 1.07
C ILE A 120 -6.54 -3.43 0.05
N SER A 121 -6.71 -2.20 0.52
CA SER A 121 -6.88 -1.03 -0.37
C SER A 121 -5.70 -0.86 -1.34
N ASN A 122 -4.48 -1.07 -0.85
CA ASN A 122 -3.28 -0.96 -1.67
C ASN A 122 -3.16 -2.09 -2.68
N GLU A 123 -3.43 -3.33 -2.30
CA GLU A 123 -3.43 -4.47 -3.22
C GLU A 123 -4.46 -4.27 -4.33
N VAL A 124 -5.67 -3.81 -4.00
CA VAL A 124 -6.70 -3.46 -4.97
C VAL A 124 -6.22 -2.36 -5.93
N LYS A 125 -5.55 -1.31 -5.43
CA LYS A 125 -4.98 -0.25 -6.30
C LYS A 125 -3.91 -0.79 -7.25
N VAL A 126 -3.05 -1.69 -6.77
CA VAL A 126 -2.00 -2.32 -7.58
C VAL A 126 -2.64 -3.16 -8.69
N GLU A 127 -3.65 -3.95 -8.37
CA GLU A 127 -4.35 -4.78 -9.33
C GLU A 127 -5.11 -3.93 -10.37
N ILE A 128 -5.86 -2.91 -9.94
CA ILE A 128 -6.52 -1.96 -10.84
C ILE A 128 -5.49 -1.29 -11.76
N SER A 129 -4.34 -0.88 -11.23
CA SER A 129 -3.26 -0.30 -12.04
C SER A 129 -2.71 -1.30 -13.06
N SER A 130 -2.56 -2.56 -12.68
CA SER A 130 -2.13 -3.66 -13.56
C SER A 130 -3.12 -3.91 -14.69
N ILE A 131 -4.41 -4.02 -14.37
CA ILE A 131 -5.50 -4.17 -15.33
C ILE A 131 -5.54 -2.97 -16.27
N ASN A 132 -5.46 -1.75 -15.75
CA ASN A 132 -5.44 -0.53 -16.56
C ASN A 132 -4.23 -0.49 -17.50
N ARG A 133 -3.04 -0.94 -17.07
CA ARG A 133 -1.87 -1.07 -17.94
C ARG A 133 -2.10 -2.10 -19.06
N LYS A 134 -2.68 -3.26 -18.76
CA LYS A 134 -3.02 -4.29 -19.75
C LYS A 134 -4.08 -3.80 -20.75
N ASN A 135 -5.09 -3.07 -20.27
CA ASN A 135 -6.11 -2.48 -21.14
C ASN A 135 -5.56 -1.31 -21.98
N ALA A 136 -4.58 -0.55 -21.44
CA ALA A 136 -3.92 0.54 -22.14
C ALA A 136 -2.84 0.08 -23.13
N SER A 137 -2.32 -1.15 -23.01
CA SER A 137 -1.59 -1.80 -24.10
C SER A 137 -2.59 -2.20 -25.19
N GLY A 138 -3.05 -1.21 -25.94
CA GLY A 138 -4.09 -1.38 -26.96
C GLY A 138 -3.74 -2.45 -28.00
N THR A 139 -4.78 -2.97 -28.65
CA THR A 139 -4.69 -3.92 -29.76
C THR A 139 -3.65 -3.44 -30.78
N LYS A 140 -2.67 -4.31 -31.07
CA LYS A 140 -1.68 -4.11 -32.13
C LYS A 140 -2.42 -3.67 -33.39
N ASN A 141 -2.08 -2.50 -33.94
CA ASN A 141 -2.72 -2.01 -35.17
C ASN A 141 -2.64 -3.11 -36.22
N LYS A 142 -3.75 -3.46 -36.88
CA LYS A 142 -3.80 -4.57 -37.85
C LYS A 142 -2.80 -4.43 -39.01
N TYR A 143 -2.33 -3.21 -39.30
CA TYR A 143 -1.33 -2.92 -40.33
C TYR A 143 0.10 -2.87 -39.79
N HIS A 144 0.31 -3.17 -38.50
CA HIS A 144 1.62 -3.08 -37.84
C HIS A 144 2.69 -3.90 -38.56
N ASP A 145 2.41 -5.18 -38.80
CA ASP A 145 3.40 -6.11 -39.35
C ASP A 145 3.70 -5.81 -40.82
N GLU A 146 2.68 -5.43 -41.59
CA GLU A 146 2.83 -4.96 -42.96
C GLU A 146 3.67 -3.68 -43.04
N ALA A 147 3.38 -2.69 -42.18
CA ALA A 147 4.14 -1.44 -42.14
C ALA A 147 5.61 -1.65 -41.74
N LEU A 148 5.89 -2.58 -40.81
CA LEU A 148 7.25 -2.95 -40.44
C LEU A 148 8.01 -3.59 -41.61
N ASN A 149 7.38 -4.51 -42.33
CA ASN A 149 7.99 -5.12 -43.52
C ASN A 149 8.32 -4.06 -44.57
N ILE A 150 7.37 -3.18 -44.90
CA ILE A 150 7.60 -2.10 -45.86
C ILE A 150 8.76 -1.20 -45.41
N MET A 151 8.78 -0.77 -44.15
CA MET A 151 9.87 0.07 -43.61
C MET A 151 11.22 -0.62 -43.71
N SER A 152 11.32 -1.87 -43.24
CA SER A 152 12.55 -2.65 -43.24
C SER A 152 13.09 -2.84 -44.66
N ASN A 153 12.24 -3.29 -45.59
CA ASN A 153 12.63 -3.54 -46.97
C ASN A 153 12.98 -2.24 -47.71
N THR A 154 12.28 -1.15 -47.40
CA THR A 154 12.57 0.16 -47.99
C THR A 154 13.91 0.70 -47.51
N TRP A 155 14.25 0.59 -46.22
CA TRP A 155 15.58 0.98 -45.74
C TRP A 155 16.70 0.03 -46.16
N ALA A 156 16.41 -1.25 -46.39
CA ALA A 156 17.38 -2.16 -47.00
C ALA A 156 17.72 -1.74 -48.44
N LYS A 157 16.73 -1.36 -49.25
CA LYS A 157 16.93 -0.90 -50.63
C LYS A 157 17.43 0.54 -50.73
N TYR A 158 16.97 1.41 -49.84
CA TYR A 158 17.30 2.84 -49.80
C TYR A 158 17.82 3.21 -48.39
N PRO A 159 19.07 2.88 -48.04
CA PRO A 159 19.61 3.08 -46.69
C PRO A 159 19.65 4.54 -46.22
N LEU A 160 19.52 5.50 -47.13
CA LEU A 160 19.56 6.93 -46.83
C LEU A 160 18.16 7.58 -46.84
N ALA A 161 17.10 6.79 -47.01
CA ALA A 161 15.72 7.25 -47.03
C ALA A 161 15.35 7.95 -45.70
N SER A 162 14.86 9.19 -45.77
CA SER A 162 14.59 9.96 -44.55
C SER A 162 13.39 9.40 -43.75
N LYS A 163 13.48 9.47 -42.41
CA LYS A 163 12.39 9.07 -41.51
C LYS A 163 11.11 9.85 -41.76
N ASN A 164 11.21 11.15 -42.05
CA ASN A 164 10.05 12.00 -42.29
C ASN A 164 9.31 11.59 -43.56
N ARG A 165 10.04 11.42 -44.67
CA ARG A 165 9.43 11.02 -45.93
C ARG A 165 8.88 9.59 -45.89
N MET A 166 9.50 8.69 -45.12
CA MET A 166 8.98 7.34 -44.89
C MET A 166 7.60 7.38 -44.22
N LYS A 167 7.44 8.19 -43.17
CA LYS A 167 6.15 8.34 -42.46
C LYS A 167 5.07 8.88 -43.39
N GLU A 168 5.38 9.91 -44.18
CA GLU A 168 4.45 10.50 -45.15
C GLU A 168 3.98 9.46 -46.17
N LYS A 169 4.92 8.76 -46.82
CA LYS A 169 4.60 7.76 -47.85
C LYS A 169 3.81 6.59 -47.28
N LEU A 170 4.10 6.15 -46.05
CA LEU A 170 3.31 5.10 -45.39
C LEU A 170 1.87 5.55 -45.10
N ILE A 171 1.69 6.76 -44.57
CA ILE A 171 0.35 7.31 -44.32
C ILE A 171 -0.45 7.38 -45.62
N GLU A 172 0.18 7.81 -46.71
CA GLU A 172 -0.42 7.84 -48.04
C GLU A 172 -0.76 6.43 -48.56
N HIS A 173 0.15 5.47 -48.44
CA HIS A 173 -0.02 4.10 -48.91
C HIS A 173 -1.19 3.38 -48.24
N PHE A 174 -1.30 3.46 -46.91
CA PHE A 174 -2.41 2.81 -46.20
C PHE A 174 -3.72 3.61 -46.34
N GLY A 175 -3.62 4.94 -46.37
CA GLY A 175 -4.75 5.84 -46.52
C GLY A 175 -5.66 5.93 -45.29
N LYS A 176 -6.91 6.36 -45.53
CA LYS A 176 -7.92 6.58 -44.49
C LYS A 176 -8.87 5.39 -44.33
N ASP A 177 -9.41 5.23 -43.13
CA ASP A 177 -10.47 4.26 -42.83
C ASP A 177 -11.87 4.81 -43.15
N ARG A 178 -12.91 4.01 -42.87
CA ARG A 178 -14.32 4.38 -43.12
C ARG A 178 -14.77 5.61 -42.31
N SER A 179 -14.07 5.95 -41.24
CA SER A 179 -14.33 7.12 -40.40
C SER A 179 -13.53 8.35 -40.82
N GLY A 180 -12.77 8.26 -41.92
CA GLY A 180 -11.95 9.36 -42.44
C GLY A 180 -10.65 9.61 -41.67
N LYS A 181 -10.26 8.73 -40.73
CA LYS A 181 -8.98 8.81 -40.00
C LYS A 181 -7.91 7.99 -40.72
N ASN A 182 -6.65 8.41 -40.64
CA ASN A 182 -5.55 7.62 -41.21
C ASN A 182 -5.48 6.25 -40.52
N LYS A 183 -5.44 5.17 -41.31
CA LYS A 183 -5.38 3.79 -40.80
C LYS A 183 -4.15 3.53 -39.93
N ILE A 184 -3.07 4.25 -40.20
CA ILE A 184 -1.88 4.33 -39.35
C ILE A 184 -1.57 5.81 -39.06
N SER A 185 -1.17 6.12 -37.84
CA SER A 185 -0.83 7.49 -37.42
C SER A 185 0.68 7.72 -37.43
N ASP A 186 1.10 8.97 -37.65
CA ASP A 186 2.52 9.38 -37.54
C ASP A 186 3.13 8.98 -36.19
N SER A 187 2.35 9.09 -35.11
CA SER A 187 2.77 8.69 -33.76
C SER A 187 3.01 7.19 -33.63
N SER A 188 2.17 6.36 -34.26
CA SER A 188 2.35 4.90 -34.27
C SER A 188 3.61 4.51 -35.03
N ILE A 189 3.82 5.09 -36.23
CA ILE A 189 5.00 4.82 -37.06
C ILE A 189 6.28 5.23 -36.31
N LYS A 190 6.30 6.41 -35.67
CA LYS A 190 7.44 6.83 -34.81
C LYS A 190 7.74 5.83 -33.70
N ARG A 191 6.70 5.33 -33.02
CA ARG A 191 6.86 4.33 -31.95
C ARG A 191 7.44 3.03 -32.51
N TRP A 192 6.98 2.57 -33.67
CA TRP A 192 7.47 1.32 -34.29
C TRP A 192 8.90 1.43 -34.78
N ILE A 193 9.26 2.55 -35.43
CA ILE A 193 10.65 2.85 -35.83
C ILE A 193 11.58 2.76 -34.61
N LYS A 194 11.19 3.37 -33.49
CA LYS A 194 11.99 3.34 -32.24
C LYS A 194 12.04 1.93 -31.64
N ALA A 195 10.92 1.22 -31.57
CA ALA A 195 10.82 -0.09 -30.97
C ALA A 195 11.62 -1.16 -31.73
N HIS A 196 11.72 -1.05 -33.05
CA HIS A 196 12.43 -1.98 -33.93
C HIS A 196 13.80 -1.48 -34.40
N ASN A 197 14.29 -0.37 -33.84
CA ASN A 197 15.56 0.27 -34.20
C ASN A 197 15.75 0.48 -35.71
N LEU A 198 14.68 0.88 -36.40
CA LEU A 198 14.69 1.14 -37.84
C LEU A 198 15.10 2.59 -38.12
N GLY A 199 15.62 2.84 -39.33
CA GLY A 199 15.97 4.19 -39.76
C GLY A 199 16.99 4.21 -40.88
N PRO A 200 17.30 5.41 -41.39
CA PRO A 200 18.41 5.59 -42.31
C PRO A 200 19.74 5.28 -41.62
N LEU A 201 20.67 4.74 -42.39
CA LEU A 201 22.05 4.49 -41.96
C LEU A 201 22.75 5.78 -41.50
N ARG A 202 22.45 6.90 -42.17
CA ARG A 202 22.82 8.25 -41.76
C ARG A 202 21.85 9.28 -42.36
N GLU A 203 21.71 10.43 -41.72
CA GLU A 203 20.93 11.53 -42.26
C GLU A 203 21.69 12.26 -43.37
N VAL A 204 20.99 12.58 -44.47
CA VAL A 204 21.57 13.25 -45.64
C VAL A 204 20.73 14.48 -45.97
N ARG A 205 21.39 15.57 -46.37
CA ARG A 205 20.76 16.82 -46.81
C ARG A 205 21.29 17.19 -48.20
N PRO A 206 20.43 17.33 -49.23
CA PRO A 206 18.99 17.12 -49.21
C PRO A 206 18.59 15.64 -49.03
N PRO A 207 17.38 15.34 -48.51
CA PRO A 207 16.87 13.98 -48.44
C PRO A 207 16.80 13.34 -49.83
N ILE A 208 17.16 12.06 -49.95
CA ILE A 208 16.96 11.31 -51.20
C ILE A 208 15.46 11.06 -51.43
N ASP A 209 15.05 11.06 -52.69
CA ASP A 209 13.73 10.53 -53.05
C ASP A 209 13.79 9.00 -53.16
N PHE A 210 12.68 8.34 -52.86
CA PHE A 210 12.57 6.88 -52.88
C PHE A 210 11.11 6.44 -52.97
N SER A 211 10.88 5.19 -53.39
CA SER A 211 9.57 4.56 -53.38
C SER A 211 9.50 3.50 -52.28
N LEU A 212 8.31 3.29 -51.72
CA LEU A 212 8.10 2.21 -50.76
C LEU A 212 8.28 0.85 -51.45
N VAL A 213 8.95 -0.07 -50.76
CA VAL A 213 9.10 -1.46 -51.20
C VAL A 213 7.95 -2.28 -50.61
N ILE A 214 7.01 -2.68 -51.47
CA ILE A 214 5.76 -3.38 -51.11
C ILE A 214 5.78 -4.79 -51.73
N GLY A 215 5.38 -5.82 -50.99
CA GLY A 215 5.21 -7.18 -51.52
C GLY A 215 6.50 -7.95 -51.78
N SER A 216 7.37 -8.05 -50.77
CA SER A 216 8.59 -8.89 -50.79
C SER A 216 8.32 -10.25 -50.16
#